data_AF-A0A2S5CLW4-F1
#
_entry.id   AF-A0A2S5CLW4-F1
#
_cell.length_a   1.000
_cell.length_b   1.000
_cell.length_c   1.000
_cell.angle_alpha   90.00
_cell.angle_beta   90.00
_cell.angle_gamma   90.00
#
_symmetry.space_group_name_H-M   'P 1'
#
loop_
_entity.id
_entity.type
_entity.pdbx_description
1 polymer ?
#
loop_
_entity_poly.entity_id
_entity_poly.type
_entity_poly.pdbx_seq_one_letter_code
_entity_poly.pdbx_strand_id
1 'polypeptide(L)'
;MYFSRIKIRSNIKELPELARIFQSDSHGVHSLLWRLFPGQEQRTFLYREEIAREQLGALPTVRGEPIYYVISQTQPISAENSLFTVESKHYRPQLEKGQRLGFGCRVNPVVTRQGKKHDVVMDG
;
A
#
# COMPACT_ATOMS: atom_id res chain seq x y z
N MET A 1 -9.72 -7.44 -10.78
CA MET A 1 -8.93 -6.66 -9.80
C MET A 1 -9.54 -6.81 -8.42
N TYR A 2 -8.74 -6.55 -7.40
CA TYR A 2 -9.10 -6.61 -5.99
C TYR A 2 -8.76 -5.29 -5.31
N PHE A 3 -9.60 -4.89 -4.36
CA PHE A 3 -9.32 -3.79 -3.44
C PHE A 3 -9.20 -4.40 -2.05
N SER A 4 -8.04 -4.21 -1.43
CA SER A 4 -7.67 -4.89 -0.20
C SER A 4 -7.24 -3.88 0.84
N ARG A 5 -7.68 -4.08 2.08
CA ARG A 5 -7.16 -3.39 3.25
C ARG A 5 -6.21 -4.33 3.97
N ILE A 6 -4.99 -3.89 4.18
CA ILE A 6 -3.92 -4.68 4.79
C ILE A 6 -3.42 -3.95 6.03
N LYS A 7 -3.32 -4.70 7.13
CA LYS A 7 -2.70 -4.27 8.38
C LYS A 7 -1.54 -5.20 8.72
N ILE A 8 -0.50 -4.65 9.34
CA ILE A 8 0.61 -5.45 9.87
C ILE A 8 0.24 -5.87 11.30
N ARG A 9 0.19 -7.17 11.56
CA ARG A 9 0.09 -7.72 12.92
C ARG A 9 1.44 -7.51 13.59
N SER A 10 1.48 -6.76 14.68
CA SER A 10 2.67 -6.68 15.51
C SER A 10 2.54 -7.68 16.65
N ASN A 11 2.95 -8.93 16.43
CA ASN A 11 3.17 -9.87 17.53
C ASN A 11 4.63 -9.82 18.00
N ILE A 12 4.90 -10.16 19.26
CA ILE A 12 6.24 -10.10 19.87
C ILE A 12 7.27 -11.00 19.14
N LYS A 13 6.81 -12.11 18.54
CA LYS A 13 7.67 -13.09 17.86
C LYS A 13 8.15 -12.59 16.49
N GLU A 14 7.41 -11.68 15.87
CA GLU A 14 7.61 -11.17 14.50
C GLU A 14 8.38 -9.84 14.46
N LEU A 15 8.51 -9.16 15.61
CA LEU A 15 9.22 -7.88 15.75
C LEU A 15 10.66 -7.87 15.19
N PRO A 16 11.50 -8.92 15.39
CA PRO A 16 12.86 -8.92 14.83
C PRO A 16 12.90 -8.99 13.30
N GLU A 17 11.97 -9.72 12.67
CA GLU A 17 11.86 -9.81 11.21
C GLU A 17 11.37 -8.48 10.63
N LEU A 18 10.35 -7.88 11.23
CA LEU A 18 9.86 -6.55 10.86
C LEU A 18 10.96 -5.50 10.97
N ALA A 19 11.68 -5.47 12.10
CA ALA A 19 12.77 -4.53 12.33
C ALA A 19 13.88 -4.65 11.26
N ARG A 20 14.22 -5.88 10.85
CA ARG A 20 15.20 -6.11 9.77
C ARG A 20 14.72 -5.54 8.44
N ILE A 21 13.48 -5.82 8.05
CA ILE A 21 12.90 -5.34 6.78
C ILE A 21 12.82 -3.82 6.73
N PHE A 22 12.45 -3.17 7.85
CA PHE A 22 12.40 -1.71 7.94
C PHE A 22 13.79 -1.04 8.02
N GLN A 23 14.80 -1.72 8.55
CA GLN A 23 16.18 -1.18 8.62
C GLN A 23 16.93 -1.30 7.29
N SER A 24 16.66 -2.33 6.51
CA SER A 24 17.44 -2.64 5.29
C SER A 24 17.06 -1.81 4.07
N ASP A 25 15.90 -1.15 4.07
CA ASP A 25 15.36 -0.63 2.80
C ASP A 25 14.51 0.63 2.99
N SER A 26 14.85 1.70 2.26
CA SER A 26 13.96 2.86 2.07
C SER A 26 12.61 2.48 1.44
N HIS A 27 12.53 1.26 0.89
CA HIS A 27 11.34 0.64 0.31
C HIS A 27 10.78 -0.54 1.12
N GLY A 28 11.09 -0.68 2.42
CA GLY A 28 10.73 -1.85 3.24
C GLY A 28 9.25 -2.25 3.17
N VAL A 29 8.33 -1.27 3.13
CA VAL A 29 6.88 -1.50 2.94
C VAL A 29 6.56 -2.17 1.61
N HIS A 30 7.23 -1.77 0.52
CA HIS A 30 7.03 -2.37 -0.79
C HIS A 30 7.43 -3.84 -0.79
N SER A 31 8.63 -4.14 -0.29
CA SER A 31 9.16 -5.50 -0.17
C SER A 31 8.26 -6.37 0.70
N LEU A 32 7.70 -5.80 1.78
CA LEU A 32 6.76 -6.46 2.66
C LEU A 32 5.45 -6.79 1.92
N LEU A 33 4.80 -5.82 1.28
CA LEU A 33 3.55 -6.03 0.52
C LEU A 33 3.73 -6.98 -0.67
N TRP A 34 4.92 -7.03 -1.28
CA TRP A 34 5.21 -7.94 -2.38
C TRP A 34 5.04 -9.42 -2.00
N ARG A 35 5.33 -9.78 -0.75
CA ARG A 35 5.20 -11.16 -0.23
C ARG A 35 3.77 -11.70 -0.31
N LEU A 36 2.76 -10.83 -0.44
CA LEU A 36 1.36 -11.21 -0.62
C LEU A 36 1.03 -11.71 -2.03
N PHE A 37 1.99 -11.63 -2.97
CA PHE A 37 1.79 -11.96 -4.38
C PHE A 37 2.83 -12.98 -4.87
N PRO A 38 2.87 -14.20 -4.30
CA PRO A 38 3.82 -15.23 -4.72
C PRO A 38 3.63 -15.60 -6.19
N GLY A 39 4.73 -15.87 -6.88
CA GLY A 39 4.72 -16.25 -8.30
C GLY A 39 4.46 -15.10 -9.29
N GLN A 40 4.43 -13.85 -8.82
CA GLN A 40 4.40 -12.68 -9.71
C GLN A 40 5.83 -12.22 -10.03
N GLU A 41 6.17 -12.21 -11.32
CA GLU A 41 7.47 -11.72 -11.80
C GLU A 41 7.51 -10.19 -11.90
N GLN A 42 6.34 -9.55 -12.02
CA GLN A 42 6.19 -8.10 -12.19
C GLN A 42 5.20 -7.52 -11.18
N ARG A 43 5.33 -6.21 -10.94
CA ARG A 43 4.48 -5.50 -9.98
C ARG A 43 3.07 -5.36 -10.53
N THR A 44 2.13 -6.12 -9.98
CA THR A 44 0.72 -6.07 -10.39
C THR A 44 -0.19 -5.36 -9.38
N PHE A 45 0.38 -4.56 -8.49
CA PHE A 45 -0.36 -3.84 -7.45
C PHE A 45 0.09 -2.38 -7.23
N LEU A 46 -0.87 -1.53 -6.86
CA LEU A 46 -0.66 -0.19 -6.31
C LEU A 46 -1.04 -0.19 -4.84
N TYR A 47 -0.41 0.68 -4.04
CA TYR A 47 -0.76 0.82 -2.64
C TYR A 47 -0.72 2.28 -2.17
N ARG A 48 -1.49 2.56 -1.13
CA ARG A 48 -1.47 3.82 -0.40
C ARG A 48 -1.43 3.52 1.10
N GLU A 49 -0.46 4.11 1.78
CA GLU A 49 -0.34 4.08 3.24
C GLU A 49 -1.16 5.19 3.88
N GLU A 50 -1.97 4.83 4.88
CA GLU A 50 -2.79 5.74 5.66
C GLU A 50 -2.65 5.45 7.15
N ILE A 51 -3.00 6.43 7.99
CA ILE A 51 -2.99 6.25 9.45
C ILE A 51 -4.36 5.72 9.89
N ALA A 52 -4.38 4.59 10.61
CA ALA A 52 -5.61 3.92 11.01
C ALA A 52 -6.59 4.83 11.73
N ARG A 53 -6.08 5.65 12.67
CA ARG A 53 -6.87 6.59 13.47
C ARG A 53 -7.60 7.62 12.61
N GLU A 54 -7.01 8.05 11.50
CA GLU A 54 -7.60 9.04 10.58
C GLU A 54 -8.68 8.41 9.68
N GLN A 55 -8.54 7.12 9.36
CA GLN A 55 -9.40 6.41 8.42
C GLN A 55 -10.57 5.64 9.07
N LEU A 56 -10.38 5.10 10.27
CA LEU A 56 -11.34 4.22 10.95
C LEU A 56 -12.08 4.90 12.12
N GLY A 57 -11.80 6.18 12.38
CA GLY A 57 -12.44 6.97 13.44
C GLY A 57 -11.86 6.74 14.85
N ALA A 58 -12.34 7.51 15.82
CA ALA A 58 -11.87 7.54 17.21
C ALA A 58 -12.37 6.35 18.05
N LEU A 59 -12.35 5.14 17.51
CA LEU A 59 -12.57 3.94 18.31
C LEU A 59 -11.43 3.80 19.34
N PRO A 60 -11.70 3.53 20.63
CA PRO A 60 -10.68 3.49 21.69
C PRO A 60 -9.53 2.49 21.43
N THR A 61 -9.79 1.50 20.57
CA THR A 61 -8.86 0.42 20.23
C THR A 61 -8.01 0.72 18.98
N VAL A 62 -8.28 1.80 18.24
CA VAL A 62 -7.57 2.15 17.01
C VAL A 62 -6.42 3.12 17.33
N ARG A 63 -5.18 2.60 17.30
CA ARG A 63 -3.96 3.41 17.45
C ARG A 63 -3.56 4.07 16.13
N GLY A 64 -2.49 4.87 16.13
CA GLY A 64 -1.87 5.45 14.92
C GLY A 64 -1.08 4.43 14.08
N GLU A 65 -1.54 3.17 14.02
CA GLU A 65 -0.91 2.12 13.22
C GLU A 65 -1.11 2.37 11.70
N PRO A 66 -0.16 1.97 10.84
CA PRO A 66 -0.33 2.11 9.40
C PRO A 66 -1.35 1.11 8.85
N ILE A 67 -2.18 1.59 7.92
CA ILE A 67 -3.08 0.79 7.10
C ILE A 67 -2.68 0.97 5.64
N TYR A 68 -2.67 -0.12 4.90
CA TYR A 68 -2.37 -0.10 3.47
C TYR A 68 -3.63 -0.45 2.68
N TYR A 69 -4.05 0.48 1.82
CA TYR A 69 -5.05 0.18 0.79
C TYR A 69 -4.33 -0.25 -0.48
N VAL A 70 -4.63 -1.46 -0.95
CA VAL A 70 -3.96 -2.10 -2.08
C VAL A 70 -4.96 -2.41 -3.18
N ILE A 71 -4.65 -1.96 -4.40
CA ILE A 71 -5.35 -2.36 -5.62
C ILE A 71 -4.44 -3.31 -6.37
N SER A 72 -4.91 -4.52 -6.65
CA SER A 72 -4.11 -5.57 -7.30
C SER A 72 -4.89 -6.30 -8.40
N GLN A 73 -4.17 -6.87 -9.37
CA GLN A 73 -4.77 -7.71 -10.41
C GLN A 73 -5.25 -9.05 -9.84
N THR A 74 -4.41 -9.70 -9.04
CA THR A 74 -4.67 -10.95 -8.32
C THR A 74 -5.03 -10.68 -6.86
N GLN A 75 -5.72 -11.62 -6.21
CA GLN A 75 -6.05 -11.49 -4.79
C GLN A 75 -4.78 -11.70 -3.95
N PRO A 76 -4.48 -10.81 -2.98
CA PRO A 76 -3.35 -11.03 -2.08
C PRO A 76 -3.57 -12.30 -1.25
N ILE A 77 -2.54 -13.12 -1.17
CA ILE A 77 -2.54 -14.38 -0.42
C ILE A 77 -1.78 -14.15 0.89
N SER A 78 -2.44 -14.38 2.01
CA SER A 78 -1.83 -14.35 3.34
C SER A 78 -1.79 -15.78 3.89
N ALA A 79 -0.61 -16.29 4.22
CA ALA A 79 -0.46 -17.57 4.89
C ALA A 79 -1.08 -17.55 6.31
N GLU A 80 -1.42 -18.73 6.83
CA GLU A 80 -1.69 -18.90 8.26
C GLU A 80 -0.42 -18.54 9.04
N ASN A 81 -0.55 -17.67 10.06
CA ASN A 81 0.57 -17.04 10.78
C ASN A 81 1.37 -15.98 9.99
N SER A 82 0.76 -15.36 8.99
CA SER A 82 1.35 -14.20 8.32
C SER A 82 1.33 -12.94 9.20
N LEU A 83 2.37 -12.12 9.03
CA LEU A 83 2.49 -10.73 9.48
C LEU A 83 1.30 -9.85 9.08
N PHE A 84 0.43 -10.29 8.18
CA PHE A 84 -0.66 -9.47 7.64
C PHE A 84 -2.02 -9.94 8.13
N THR A 85 -2.88 -8.96 8.43
CA THR A 85 -4.33 -9.13 8.34
C THR A 85 -4.77 -8.53 7.01
N VAL A 86 -5.40 -9.36 6.16
CA VAL A 86 -5.78 -8.99 4.80
C VAL A 86 -7.29 -9.14 4.63
N GLU A 87 -7.95 -8.04 4.32
CA GLU A 87 -9.37 -8.01 3.98
C GLU A 87 -9.51 -7.60 2.51
N SER A 88 -10.07 -8.48 1.67
CA SER A 88 -10.15 -8.26 0.23
C SER A 88 -11.59 -8.24 -0.25
N LYS A 89 -11.89 -7.37 -1.22
CA LYS A 89 -13.13 -7.42 -2.01
C LYS A 89 -12.84 -7.30 -3.50
N HIS A 90 -13.75 -7.82 -4.33
CA HIS A 90 -13.68 -7.56 -5.76
C HIS A 90 -13.79 -6.06 -6.04
N TYR A 91 -12.91 -5.57 -6.92
CA TYR A 91 -12.90 -4.18 -7.34
C TYR A 91 -13.37 -4.08 -8.79
N ARG A 92 -14.60 -3.60 -8.97
CA ARG A 92 -15.27 -3.42 -10.26
C ARG A 92 -15.91 -2.03 -10.32
N PRO A 93 -15.12 -0.94 -10.33
CA PRO A 93 -15.67 0.41 -10.37
C PRO A 93 -16.57 0.57 -11.60
N GLN A 94 -17.79 1.08 -11.40
CA GLN A 94 -18.73 1.43 -12.46
C GLN A 94 -18.65 2.94 -12.63
N LEU A 95 -18.05 3.39 -13.73
CA LEU A 95 -17.83 4.81 -14.02
C LEU A 95 -18.73 5.24 -15.18
N GLU A 96 -19.38 6.38 -15.04
CA GLU A 96 -20.23 6.95 -16.07
C GLU A 96 -19.65 8.24 -16.64
N LYS A 97 -19.90 8.51 -17.93
CA LYS A 97 -19.44 9.74 -18.57
C LYS A 97 -20.10 10.95 -17.90
N GLY A 98 -19.28 11.89 -17.43
CA GLY A 98 -19.74 13.08 -16.73
C GLY A 98 -19.91 12.91 -15.21
N GLN A 99 -19.68 11.72 -14.67
CA GLN A 99 -19.70 11.48 -13.23
C GLN A 99 -18.61 12.31 -12.53
N ARG A 100 -18.98 13.02 -11.46
CA ARG A 100 -18.05 13.77 -10.60
C ARG A 100 -17.67 12.93 -9.39
N LEU A 101 -16.37 12.79 -9.16
CA LEU A 101 -15.81 11.96 -8.09
C LEU A 101 -14.81 12.78 -7.27
N GLY A 102 -14.83 12.58 -5.95
CA GLY A 102 -13.69 12.98 -5.11
C GLY A 102 -12.51 12.05 -5.37
N PHE A 103 -11.30 12.60 -5.49
CA PHE A 103 -10.09 11.80 -5.64
C PHE A 103 -8.98 12.34 -4.75
N GLY A 104 -8.11 11.44 -4.31
CA GLY A 104 -6.84 11.76 -3.68
C GLY A 104 -5.75 10.95 -4.36
N CYS A 105 -4.68 11.60 -4.78
CA CYS A 105 -3.59 10.96 -5.50
C CYS A 105 -2.26 11.38 -4.88
N ARG A 106 -1.43 10.39 -4.52
CA ARG A 106 -0.03 10.62 -4.19
C ARG A 106 0.79 10.28 -5.44
N VAL A 107 1.44 11.28 -6.00
CA VAL A 107 2.31 11.15 -7.17
C VAL A 107 3.68 11.74 -6.84
N ASN A 108 4.72 11.23 -7.50
CA ASN A 108 6.01 11.90 -7.55
C ASN A 108 6.09 12.62 -8.91
N PRO A 109 5.74 13.91 -8.99
CA PRO A 109 5.77 14.65 -10.25
C PRO A 109 7.23 14.86 -10.67
N VAL A 110 7.59 14.36 -11.86
CA VAL A 110 8.94 14.53 -12.43
C VAL A 110 8.84 15.09 -13.85
N VAL A 111 9.76 15.99 -14.22
CA VAL A 111 9.94 16.47 -15.59
C VAL A 111 11.17 15.78 -16.18
N THR A 112 11.06 15.31 -17.43
CA THR A 112 12.21 14.71 -18.12
C THR A 112 12.76 15.73 -19.13
N ARG A 113 13.98 16.20 -18.93
CA ARG A 113 14.72 17.04 -19.90
C ARG A 113 15.97 16.28 -20.35
N GLN A 114 16.19 16.22 -21.66
CA GLN A 114 17.38 15.56 -22.25
C GLN A 114 17.63 14.13 -21.71
N GLY A 115 16.57 13.37 -21.44
CA GLY A 115 16.65 12.01 -20.91
C GLY A 115 16.96 11.89 -19.41
N LYS A 116 17.12 13.01 -18.68
CA LYS A 116 17.30 13.03 -17.22
C LYS A 116 16.01 13.44 -16.53
N LYS A 117 15.69 12.75 -15.44
CA LYS A 117 14.55 13.08 -14.57
C LYS A 117 14.96 14.19 -13.62
N HIS A 118 14.16 15.25 -13.59
CA HIS A 118 14.26 16.37 -12.66
C HIS A 118 13.00 16.39 -11.79
N ASP A 119 13.17 16.66 -10.51
CA ASP A 119 12.05 16.89 -9.60
C ASP A 119 11.38 18.22 -9.97
N VAL A 120 10.05 18.22 -10.11
CA VAL A 120 9.28 19.41 -10.52
C VAL A 120 9.40 20.54 -9.51
N VAL A 121 9.61 20.25 -8.22
CA VAL A 121 9.76 21.28 -7.18
C VAL A 121 11.13 21.98 -7.26
N MET A 122 12.10 21.37 -7.94
CA MET A 122 13.48 21.86 -8.06
C MET A 122 13.83 22.39 -9.46
N ASP A 123 12.89 22.36 -10.42
CA ASP A 123 13.06 22.85 -11.80
C ASP A 123 12.61 24.32 -11.91
N GLY A 124 13.28 25.20 -11.16
CA GLY A 124 13.10 26.66 -11.16
C GLY A 124 14.12 27.38 -12.04
#